data_AF-A0A2N7JQA2-F1
#
_entry.id   AF-A0A2N7JQA2-F1
#
_cell.length_a   1.000
_cell.length_b   1.000
_cell.length_c   1.000
_cell.angle_alpha   90.00
_cell.angle_beta   90.00
_cell.angle_gamma   90.00
#
_symmetry.space_group_name_H-M   'P 1'
#
loop_
_entity.id
_entity.type
_entity.pdbx_description
1 polymer ?
#
loop_
_entity_poly.entity_id
_entity_poly.type
_entity_poly.pdbx_seq_one_letter_code
_entity_poly.pdbx_strand_id
1 'polypeptide(L)' 'MSSVQKGMNVEYLGRLGKILVIDEQEQYALVETYNGHDQYAVPMAELEEIEAEQPLSLESSRY' A
#
# COMPACT_ATOMS: atom_id res chain seq x y z
N MET A 1 1.38 -6.82 -14.02
CA MET A 1 0.38 -5.85 -13.52
C MET A 1 0.92 -5.36 -12.18
N SER A 2 1.03 -4.05 -11.97
CA SER A 2 1.44 -3.48 -10.67
C SER A 2 0.54 -4.06 -9.58
N SER A 3 1.13 -4.63 -8.55
CA SER A 3 0.38 -5.17 -7.41
C SER A 3 -0.13 -4.01 -6.52
N VAL A 4 0.59 -2.89 -6.54
CA VAL A 4 0.22 -1.62 -5.89
C VAL A 4 -0.93 -0.93 -6.64
N GLN A 5 -1.99 -0.59 -5.91
CA GLN A 5 -3.22 0.04 -6.41
C GLN A 5 -3.69 1.15 -5.48
N LYS A 6 -4.29 2.19 -6.07
CA LYS A 6 -4.93 3.26 -5.33
C LYS A 6 -6.03 2.70 -4.42
N GLY A 7 -6.07 3.17 -3.18
CA GLY A 7 -7.03 2.74 -2.16
C GLY A 7 -6.59 1.51 -1.34
N MET A 8 -5.47 0.88 -1.68
CA MET A 8 -4.90 -0.18 -0.85
C MET A 8 -4.48 0.34 0.51
N ASN A 9 -4.65 -0.50 1.53
CA ASN A 9 -4.11 -0.26 2.86
C ASN A 9 -2.66 -0.72 2.91
N VAL A 10 -1.81 0.07 3.54
CA VAL A 10 -0.39 -0.21 3.69
C VAL A 10 0.05 0.16 5.10
N GLU A 11 1.00 -0.58 5.64
CA GLU A 11 1.69 -0.21 6.88
C GLU A 11 3.04 0.42 6.52
N TYR A 12 3.17 1.72 6.71
CA TYR A 12 4.39 2.46 6.38
C TYR A 12 4.98 3.08 7.65
N LEU A 13 6.26 2.80 7.92
CA LEU A 13 6.97 3.24 9.14
C LEU A 13 6.24 2.87 10.44
N GLY A 14 5.63 1.68 10.49
CA GLY A 14 4.86 1.19 11.63
C GLY A 14 3.51 1.89 11.82
N ARG A 15 3.00 2.57 10.79
CA ARG A 15 1.69 3.24 10.79
C ARG A 15 0.81 2.74 9.66
N LEU A 16 -0.42 2.38 9.99
CA LEU A 16 -1.43 2.05 8.99
C LEU A 16 -1.88 3.30 8.22
N GLY A 17 -1.99 3.15 6.91
CA GLY A 17 -2.43 4.19 5.99
C GLY A 17 -3.05 3.60 4.73
N LYS A 18 -3.30 4.48 3.77
CA LYS A 18 -3.88 4.14 2.47
C LYS A 18 -3.17 4.85 1.33
N ILE A 19 -3.14 4.22 0.17
CA ILE A 19 -2.64 4.83 -1.07
C ILE A 19 -3.70 5.77 -1.64
N LEU A 20 -3.35 7.04 -1.83
CA LEU A 20 -4.24 8.06 -2.39
C LEU A 20 -4.04 8.27 -3.89
N VAL A 21 -2.79 8.26 -4.33
CA VAL A 21 -2.36 8.57 -5.70
C VAL A 21 -1.18 7.68 -6.04
N ILE A 22 -1.08 7.27 -7.31
CA ILE A 22 0.09 6.57 -7.86
C ILE A 22 0.59 7.41 -9.02
N ASP A 23 1.88 7.71 -9.03
CA ASP A 23 2.60 8.23 -10.18
C ASP A 23 3.37 7.09 -10.83
N GLU A 24 2.81 6.55 -11.91
CA GLU A 24 3.42 5.46 -12.67
C GLU A 24 4.65 5.90 -13.47
N GLN A 25 4.83 7.20 -13.76
CA GLN A 25 6.00 7.67 -14.50
C GLN A 25 7.22 7.75 -13.58
N GLU A 26 7.03 8.27 -12.37
CA GLU A 26 8.09 8.41 -11.37
C GLU A 26 8.25 7.16 -10.50
N GLN A 27 7.30 6.21 -10.56
CA GLN A 27 7.27 4.98 -9.74
C GLN A 27 7.14 5.28 -8.23
N TYR A 28 6.29 6.24 -7.88
CA TYR A 28 5.95 6.60 -6.50
C TYR A 28 4.45 6.48 -6.24
N ALA A 29 4.09 6.30 -4.98
CA ALA A 29 2.72 6.41 -4.51
C ALA A 29 2.64 7.37 -3.32
N LEU A 30 1.56 8.13 -3.25
CA LEU A 30 1.25 8.97 -2.10
C LEU A 30 0.46 8.16 -1.09
N VAL A 31 1.04 7.93 0.08
CA VAL A 31 0.43 7.22 1.21
C VAL A 31 0.01 8.23 2.27
N GLU A 32 -1.25 8.16 2.70
CA GLU A 32 -1.76 8.93 3.84
C GLU A 32 -1.97 8.01 5.04
N THR A 33 -1.37 8.38 6.16
CA THR A 33 -1.57 7.66 7.43
C THR A 33 -2.91 7.97 8.06
N TYR A 34 -3.57 6.98 8.66
CA TYR A 34 -4.87 7.18 9.30
C TYR A 34 -4.81 8.01 10.58
N ASN A 35 -3.69 7.93 11.30
CA ASN A 35 -3.47 8.72 12.50
C ASN A 35 -2.61 9.94 12.16
N GLY A 36 -3.20 11.13 12.28
CA GLY A 36 -2.52 12.40 12.02
C GLY A 36 -2.61 12.91 10.58
N HIS A 37 -3.05 12.06 9.62
CA HIS A 37 -3.15 12.42 8.19
C HIS A 37 -1.82 12.89 7.58
N ASP A 38 -0.70 12.36 8.07
CA ASP A 38 0.61 12.62 7.47
C ASP A 38 0.67 11.93 6.10
N GLN A 39 1.23 12.63 5.10
CA GLN A 39 1.35 12.15 3.73
C GLN A 39 2.81 11.93 3.34
N TYR A 40 3.08 10.78 2.74
CA TYR A 40 4.43 10.35 2.35
C TYR A 40 4.44 9.95 0.88
N ALA A 41 5.44 10.42 0.14
CA ALA A 41 5.76 9.88 -1.19
C ALA A 41 6.64 8.64 -1.00
N VAL A 42 6.09 7.48 -1.31
CA VAL A 42 6.73 6.17 -1.08
C VAL A 42 7.05 5.52 -2.42
N PRO A 43 8.29 5.06 -2.65
CA PRO A 43 8.64 4.31 -3.86
C PRO A 43 7.76 3.08 -4.01
N MET A 44 7.28 2.79 -5.22
CA MET A 44 6.43 1.62 -5.47
C MET A 44 7.13 0.30 -5.08
N ALA A 45 8.45 0.21 -5.29
CA ALA A 45 9.23 -0.96 -4.91
C ALA A 45 9.13 -1.29 -3.41
N GLU A 46 9.12 -0.29 -2.53
CA GLU A 46 8.96 -0.50 -1.08
C GLU A 46 7.55 -1.02 -0.74
N LEU A 47 6.53 -0.60 -1.50
CA LEU A 47 5.15 -1.03 -1.29
C LEU A 47 4.89 -2.46 -1.76
N GLU A 48 5.57 -2.89 -2.82
CA GLU A 48 5.52 -4.27 -3.32
C GLU A 48 6.13 -5.26 -2.32
N GLU A 49 7.17 -4.85 -1.59
CA GLU A 49 7.74 -5.64 -0.50
C GLU A 49 6.76 -5.82 0.67
N ILE A 50 5.99 -4.78 1.01
CA ILE A 50 4.94 -4.85 2.04
C ILE A 50 3.84 -5.85 1.65
N GLU A 51 3.46 -5.93 0.37
CA GLU A 51 2.52 -6.95 -0.10
C GLU A 51 3.08 -8.37 -0.02
N ALA A 52 4.39 -8.55 -0.28
CA ALA A 52 5.01 -9.87 -0.18
C ALA A 52 4.98 -10.42 1.25
N GLU A 53 4.93 -9.55 2.27
CA GLU A 53 4.86 -9.92 3.68
C GLU A 53 3.42 -10.13 4.21
N GLN A 54 2.38 -9.71 3.49
CA GLN A 54 0.99 -10.04 3.83
C GLN A 54 0.59 -11.36 3.12
N PRO A 55 0.47 -12.49 3.84
CA PRO A 55 0.10 -13.74 3.22
C PRO A 55 -1.32 -13.66 2.67
N LEU A 56 -1.51 -14.22 1.46
CA LEU A 56 -2.77 -14.47 0.76
C LEU A 56 -3.83 -15.10 1.69
N SER A 57 -4.60 -14.30 2.42
CA SER A 57 -5.76 -14.79 3.18
C SER A 57 -7.05 -14.54 2.41
N LEU A 58 -7.17 -15.12 1.22
CA LEU A 58 -8.45 -15.23 0.49
C LEU A 58 -8.64 -16.62 -0.11
N GLU A 59 -8.32 -17.67 0.65
CA GLU A 59 -8.87 -19.00 0.43
C GLU A 59 -9.40 -19.55 1.75
N SER A 60 -10.68 -19.30 2.05
CA SER A 60 -11.60 -20.23 2.73
C SER A 60 -12.82 -19.49 3.28
N SER A 61 -13.90 -19.46 2.49
CA SER A 61 -15.23 -19.77 3.03
C SER A 61 -16.19 -20.05 1.88
N ARG A 62 -16.03 -21.22 1.25
CA ARG A 62 -17.17 -21.91 0.64
C ARG A 62 -17.88 -22.65 1.77
N TYR A 63 -18.96 -22.09 2.28
CA TYR A 63 -20.05 -22.80 2.94
C TYR A 63 -21.35 -22.04 2.72
#